data_AF-A0A356V701-F1
#
_entry.id   AF-A0A356V701-F1
#
_cell.length_a   1.000
_cell.length_b   1.000
_cell.length_c   1.000
_cell.angle_alpha   90.00
_cell.angle_beta   90.00
_cell.angle_gamma   90.00
#
_symmetry.space_group_name_H-M   'P 1'
#
loop_
_entity.id
_entity.type
_entity.pdbx_description
1 polymer ?
#
loop_
_entity_poly.entity_id
_entity_poly.type
_entity_poly.pdbx_seq_one_letter_code
_entity_poly.pdbx_strand_id
1 'polypeptide(L)' 'MGGLVLKLGPKERVLINGAVIENGDRRSRLSIITPNANILRLRDAIHPEEVNTPVRRVCYIAQLV' A
#
# COMPACT_ATOMS: atom_id res chain seq x y z
N MET A 1 -6.15 -4.66 21.45
CA MET A 1 -6.39 -4.94 20.01
C MET A 1 -5.29 -4.25 19.22
N GLY A 2 -4.38 -5.00 18.61
CA GLY A 2 -3.24 -4.44 17.88
C GLY A 2 -3.67 -4.01 16.48
N GLY A 3 -3.73 -2.70 16.24
CA GLY A 3 -3.92 -2.16 14.89
C GLY A 3 -2.65 -2.31 14.04
N LEU A 4 -2.79 -2.23 12.72
CA LEU A 4 -1.65 -2.21 11.81
C LEU A 4 -0.98 -0.83 11.87
N VAL A 5 0.33 -0.80 12.10
CA VAL A 5 1.11 0.46 12.11
C VAL A 5 1.97 0.55 10.85
N LEU A 6 1.67 1.52 9.99
CA LEU A 6 2.47 1.84 8.82
C LEU A 6 3.55 2.86 9.19
N LYS A 7 4.81 2.53 8.89
CA LYS A 7 5.90 3.51 8.86
C LYS A 7 6.02 4.03 7.43
N LEU A 8 5.88 5.33 7.23
CA LEU A 8 5.97 5.99 5.94
C LEU A 8 7.21 6.89 5.90
N GLY A 9 8.04 6.71 4.88
CA GLY A 9 9.13 7.62 4.55
C GLY A 9 8.62 8.96 4.02
N PRO A 10 9.48 9.99 3.92
CA PRO A 10 9.12 11.26 3.28
C PRO A 10 8.57 11.04 1.87
N LYS A 11 7.46 11.69 1.53
CA LYS A 11 6.79 11.59 0.21
C LYS A 11 6.34 10.19 -0.20
N GLU A 12 6.40 9.21 0.70
CA GLU A 12 5.90 7.87 0.43
C GLU A 12 4.37 7.91 0.31
N ARG A 13 3.85 7.18 -0.68
CA ARG A 13 2.42 7.14 -0.99
C ARG A 13 1.83 5.76 -0.72
N VAL A 14 0.65 5.75 -0.09
CA VAL A 14 -0.13 4.55 0.15
C VAL A 14 -1.58 4.78 -0.28
N LEU A 15 -2.19 3.76 -0.90
CA LEU A 15 -3.61 3.70 -1.18
C LEU A 15 -4.30 3.01 0.01
N ILE A 16 -5.31 3.64 0.58
CA ILE A 16 -6.13 3.10 1.67
C ILE A 16 -7.59 3.21 1.24
N ASN A 17 -8.27 2.08 1.01
CA ASN A 17 -9.68 2.01 0.60
C ASN A 17 -10.06 2.98 -0.56
N GLY A 18 -9.16 3.23 -1.50
CA GLY A 18 -9.39 4.14 -2.63
C GLY A 18 -8.86 5.57 -2.44
N ALA A 19 -8.44 5.96 -1.23
CA ALA A 19 -7.80 7.24 -0.98
C ALA A 19 -6.26 7.11 -1.07
N VAL A 20 -5.62 7.98 -1.84
CA VAL A 20 -4.15 8.07 -1.86
C VAL A 20 -3.70 9.03 -0.78
N ILE A 21 -2.88 8.53 0.15
CA ILE A 21 -2.26 9.30 1.22
C ILE A 21 -0.78 9.44 0.92
N GLU A 22 -0.32 10.69 0.79
CA GLU A 22 1.10 11.03 0.71
C GLU A 22 1.60 11.50 2.06
N ASN A 23 2.74 10.96 2.50
CA ASN A 23 3.39 11.45 3.70
C ASN A 23 4.14 12.77 3.45
N GLY A 24 4.20 13.63 4.47
CA GLY A 24 4.93 14.89 4.42
C GLY A 24 6.47 14.71 4.35
N ASP A 25 7.21 15.77 4.67
CA ASP A 25 8.67 15.81 4.50
C ASP A 25 9.45 15.00 5.56
N ARG A 26 8.77 14.48 6.58
CA ARG A 26 9.37 13.72 7.68
C ARG A 26 8.76 12.34 7.79
N ARG A 27 9.53 11.37 8.28
CA ARG A 27 9.03 10.02 8.54
C ARG A 27 7.90 10.06 9.58
N SER A 28 6.80 9.38 9.30
CA SER A 28 5.63 9.33 10.19
C SER A 28 5.18 7.89 10.43
N ARG A 29 4.35 7.71 11.47
CA ARG A 29 3.66 6.45 11.76
C ARG A 29 2.16 6.69 11.64
N LEU A 30 1.48 5.87 10.85
CA LEU A 30 0.02 5.84 10.77
C LEU A 30 -0.50 4.57 11.41
N SER A 31 -1.43 4.69 12.34
CA SER A 31 -2.11 3.55 12.95
C SER A 31 -3.45 3.33 12.25
N ILE A 32 -3.65 2.13 11.71
CA ILE A 32 -4.88 1.73 11.09
C ILE A 32 -5.70 0.97 12.13
N ILE A 33 -6.75 1.63 12.60
CA ILE A 33 -7.67 1.09 13.61
C ILE A 33 -8.88 0.40 13.00
N THR A 34 -9.15 0.66 11.71
CA THR A 34 -10.25 0.05 10.98
C THR A 34 -9.88 -1.39 10.62
N PRO A 35 -10.68 -2.40 11.02
CA PRO A 35 -10.45 -3.77 10.61
C PRO A 35 -10.66 -3.93 9.11
N ASN A 36 -9.94 -4.88 8.50
CA ASN A 36 -10.05 -5.22 7.07
C ASN A 36 -9.89 -4.02 6.12
N ALA A 37 -9.10 -3.02 6.50
CA ALA A 37 -8.74 -1.94 5.58
C ALA A 37 -7.82 -2.47 4.48
N ASN A 38 -8.15 -2.18 3.22
CA ASN A 38 -7.33 -2.53 2.07
C ASN A 38 -6.24 -1.48 1.89
N ILE A 39 -4.98 -1.93 1.88
CA ILE A 39 -3.80 -1.05 1.88
C ILE A 39 -2.81 -1.53 0.83
N LEU A 40 -2.42 -0.62 -0.07
CA LEU A 40 -1.39 -0.86 -1.07
C LEU A 40 -0.35 0.26 -1.02
N ARG A 41 0.92 -0.09 -0.87
CA ARG A 41 2.00 0.89 -1.06
C ARG A 41 2.19 1.11 -2.55
N LEU A 42 2.14 2.36 -3.00
CA LEU A 42 2.21 2.64 -4.44
C LEU A 42 3.56 2.26 -5.07
N ARG A 43 4.63 2.21 -4.28
CA ARG A 43 5.94 1.73 -4.75
C ARG A 43 5.97 0.24 -5.08
N ASP A 44 5.07 -0.53 -4.46
CA ASP A 44 4.97 -1.98 -4.61
C ASP A 44 3.84 -2.35 -5.59
N ALA A 45 3.08 -1.35 -6.07
CA ALA A 45 1.99 -1.54 -7.02
C ALA A 45 2.53 -1.97 -8.39
N ILE A 46 1.87 -2.93 -9.00
CA ILE A 46 2.27 -3.49 -10.29
C ILE A 46 1.33 -2.97 -11.38
N HIS A 47 1.89 -2.41 -12.44
CA HIS A 47 1.13 -2.02 -13.64
C HIS A 47 0.79 -3.27 -14.47
N PRO A 48 -0.39 -3.36 -15.12
CA PRO A 48 -0.78 -4.53 -15.91
C PRO A 48 0.27 -4.96 -16.97
N GLU A 49 0.94 -4.00 -17.58
CA GLU A 49 1.98 -4.22 -18.60
C GLU A 49 3.26 -4.85 -18.02
N GLU A 50 3.46 -4.71 -16.71
CA GLU A 50 4.62 -5.23 -16.00
C GLU A 50 4.44 -6.67 -15.49
N VAL A 51 3.27 -7.28 -15.74
CA VAL A 51 2.90 -8.62 -15.26
C VAL A 51 3.47 -9.71 -16.17
N ASN A 52 4.79 -9.74 -16.28
CA ASN A 52 5.53 -10.59 -17.21
C ASN A 52 6.12 -11.87 -16.59
N THR A 53 5.99 -12.07 -15.27
CA THR A 53 6.46 -13.27 -14.57
C THR A 53 5.35 -13.91 -13.74
N PRO A 54 5.41 -15.23 -13.45
CA PRO A 54 4.43 -15.90 -12.60
C PRO A 54 4.29 -15.24 -11.22
N VAL A 55 5.41 -14.82 -10.61
CA VAL A 55 5.39 -14.14 -9.31
C VAL A 55 4.68 -12.78 -9.40
N ARG A 56 5.03 -11.95 -10.39
CA ARG A 56 4.35 -10.65 -10.59
C ARG A 56 2.86 -10.80 -10.87
N ARG A 57 2.45 -11.88 -11.56
CA ARG A 57 1.03 -12.19 -11.81
C ARG A 57 0.27 -12.44 -10.53
N VAL A 58 0.82 -13.24 -9.63
CA VAL A 58 0.18 -13.49 -8.32
C VAL A 58 0.11 -12.21 -7.50
N CYS A 59 1.19 -11.42 -7.45
CA CYS A 59 1.20 -10.14 -6.74
C CYS A 59 0.18 -9.14 -7.32
N TYR A 60 0.07 -9.06 -8.65
CA TYR A 60 -0.90 -8.21 -9.32
C TYR A 60 -2.35 -8.61 -8.99
N ILE A 61 -2.67 -9.91 -9.02
CA ILE A 61 -3.99 -10.42 -8.64
C ILE A 61 -4.29 -10.07 -7.17
N ALA A 62 -3.33 -10.28 -6.26
CA ALA A 62 -3.49 -9.95 -4.85
C ALA A 62 -3.71 -8.44 -4.61
N GLN A 63 -3.17 -7.56 -5.47
CA GLN A 63 -3.39 -6.11 -5.41
C GLN A 63 -4.84 -5.69 -5.75
N LEU A 64 -5.59 -6.50 -6.51
CA LEU A 64 -6.93 -6.14 -7.00
C LEU A 64 -8.07 -6.49 -6.04
N VAL A 65 -7.77 -7.13 -4.90
CA VAL A 65 -8.73 -7.61 -3.89
C VAL A 65 -8.60 -6.77 -2.63
#